data_AF-A0A5C1DHL3-F1
#
_entry.id   AF-A0A5C1DHL3-F1
#
_cell.length_a   1.000
_cell.length_b   1.000
_cell.length_c   1.000
_cell.angle_alpha   90.00
_cell.angle_beta   90.00
_cell.angle_gamma   90.00
#
_symmetry.space_group_name_H-M   'P 1'
#
loop_
_entity.id
_entity.type
_entity.pdbx_description
1 polymer ?
#
loop_
_entity_poly.entity_id
_entity_poly.type
_entity_poly.pdbx_seq_one_letter_code
_entity_poly.pdbx_strand_id
1 'polypeptide(L)'
;MTYLVDEVNGGIRASLPDFNLYTFASAVSEVPVRLQEAIAAGYHGKEPKSSGLDDLKDDPRYQGGWWLWLNIDVDDLPARRRSRKAASHKRSKGPGRRGDAQSGAARSA
;
A
#
# COMPACT_ATOMS: atom_id res chain seq x y z
N MET A 1 12.82 16.82 1.16
CA MET A 1 11.96 18.00 1.50
C MET A 1 10.50 17.69 1.15
N THR A 2 9.51 18.25 1.86
CA THR A 2 8.08 18.04 1.54
C THR A 2 7.43 19.35 1.10
N TYR A 3 6.70 19.32 -0.02
CA TYR A 3 5.95 20.47 -0.53
C TYR A 3 4.47 20.33 -0.21
N LEU A 4 3.84 21.38 0.28
CA LEU A 4 2.44 21.41 0.67
C LEU A 4 1.70 22.51 -0.07
N VAL A 5 0.52 22.17 -0.59
CA VAL A 5 -0.39 23.14 -1.20
C VAL A 5 -1.81 22.88 -0.73
N ASP A 6 -2.53 23.94 -0.40
CA ASP A 6 -3.94 23.85 -0.07
C ASP A 6 -4.75 23.54 -1.33
N GLU A 7 -5.67 22.59 -1.23
CA GLU A 7 -6.52 22.19 -2.35
C GLU A 7 -7.82 23.00 -2.35
N VAL A 8 -8.34 23.30 -3.54
CA VAL A 8 -9.52 24.18 -3.73
C VAL A 8 -10.76 23.64 -3.00
N ASN A 9 -10.88 22.33 -2.86
CA ASN A 9 -11.99 21.66 -2.18
C ASN A 9 -11.76 21.45 -0.67
N GLY A 10 -10.72 22.10 -0.12
CA GLY A 10 -10.25 21.87 1.24
C GLY A 10 -9.28 20.69 1.34
N GLY A 11 -8.54 20.66 2.44
CA GLY A 11 -7.44 19.72 2.65
C GLY A 11 -6.15 20.19 1.99
N ILE A 12 -5.14 19.33 2.07
CA ILE A 12 -3.76 19.63 1.73
C ILE A 12 -3.23 18.51 0.83
N ARG A 13 -2.63 18.90 -0.29
CA ARG A 13 -1.80 17.99 -1.10
C ARG A 13 -0.36 18.09 -0.62
N ALA A 14 0.19 16.97 -0.16
CA ALA A 14 1.59 16.85 0.23
C ALA A 14 2.37 16.06 -0.81
N SER A 15 3.48 16.63 -1.31
CA SER A 15 4.34 16.02 -2.31
C SER A 15 5.74 15.78 -1.75
N LEU A 16 6.31 14.61 -2.03
CA LEU A 16 7.74 14.32 -1.89
C LEU A 16 8.39 14.30 -3.28
N PRO A 17 9.07 15.37 -3.68
CA PRO A 17 9.78 15.44 -4.96
C PRO A 17 10.81 14.31 -5.10
N ASP A 18 11.57 14.04 -4.04
CA ASP A 18 12.65 13.04 -4.04
C ASP A 18 12.13 11.63 -4.36
N PHE A 19 10.91 11.31 -3.96
CA PHE A 19 10.27 10.01 -4.21
C PHE A 19 9.36 10.03 -5.44
N ASN A 20 9.14 11.21 -6.05
CA ASN A 20 8.11 11.45 -7.07
C ASN A 20 6.72 10.92 -6.63
N LEU A 21 6.36 11.19 -5.37
CA LEU A 21 5.11 10.75 -4.75
C LEU A 21 4.33 11.94 -4.21
N TYR A 22 3.01 11.75 -4.08
CA TYR A 22 2.15 12.69 -3.38
C TYR A 22 1.04 11.95 -2.62
N THR A 23 0.46 12.62 -1.64
CA THR A 23 -0.72 12.17 -0.89
C THR A 23 -1.63 13.36 -0.59
N PHE A 24 -2.85 13.06 -0.16
CA PHE A 24 -3.80 14.05 0.32
C PHE A 24 -4.05 13.85 1.82
N ALA A 25 -4.14 14.96 2.54
CA ALA A 25 -4.41 15.00 3.97
C ALA A 25 -5.52 16.00 4.24
N SER A 26 -6.35 15.75 5.27
CA SER A 26 -7.37 16.73 5.66
C SER A 26 -6.80 17.86 6.52
N ALA A 27 -5.68 17.60 7.20
CA ALA A 27 -4.97 18.54 8.05
C ALA A 27 -3.44 18.32 7.99
N VAL A 28 -2.67 19.37 8.30
CA VAL A 28 -1.19 19.31 8.32
C VAL A 28 -0.67 18.20 9.23
N SER A 29 -1.32 17.98 10.37
CA SER A 29 -0.93 16.94 11.33
C SER A 29 -1.03 15.52 10.78
N GLU A 30 -1.84 15.28 9.75
CA GLU A 30 -1.99 13.96 9.13
C GLU A 30 -0.93 13.69 8.06
N VAL A 31 -0.28 14.73 7.55
CA VAL A 31 0.67 14.64 6.43
C VAL A 31 1.78 13.61 6.68
N PRO A 32 2.46 13.56 7.84
CA PRO A 32 3.53 12.59 8.05
C PRO A 32 3.05 11.14 7.92
N VAL A 33 1.90 10.81 8.54
CA VAL A 33 1.31 9.46 8.49
C VAL A 33 0.93 9.08 7.06
N ARG A 34 0.25 9.99 6.34
CA ARG A 34 -0.19 9.75 4.97
C ARG A 34 0.98 9.57 3.99
N LEU A 35 2.10 10.25 4.23
CA LEU A 35 3.30 10.10 3.42
C LEU A 35 4.02 8.79 3.69
N GLN A 36 4.09 8.35 4.96
CA GLN A 36 4.62 7.03 5.31
C GLN A 36 3.85 5.92 4.60
N GLU A 37 2.51 5.99 4.62
CA GLU A 37 1.64 5.04 3.91
C GLU A 37 1.89 5.06 2.40
N ALA A 38 2.01 6.26 1.80
CA ALA A 38 2.25 6.41 0.36
C ALA A 38 3.61 5.83 -0.06
N ILE A 39 4.66 6.03 0.74
CA ILE A 39 6.00 5.48 0.47
C ILE A 39 5.97 3.96 0.63
N ALA A 40 5.36 3.43 1.70
CA ALA A 40 5.22 1.99 1.91
C ALA A 40 4.42 1.28 0.80
N ALA A 41 3.39 1.94 0.27
CA ALA A 41 2.55 1.40 -0.79
C ALA A 41 3.19 1.52 -2.19
N GLY A 42 3.86 2.63 -2.48
CA GLY A 42 4.25 3.02 -3.84
C GLY A 42 5.75 2.97 -4.13
N TYR A 43 6.61 3.02 -3.11
CA TYR A 43 8.05 3.08 -3.30
C TYR A 43 8.71 1.71 -3.20
N HIS A 44 9.37 1.30 -4.28
CA HIS A 44 10.09 0.02 -4.36
C HIS A 44 11.56 0.20 -4.82
N GLY A 45 12.03 1.45 -4.85
CA GLY A 45 13.38 1.82 -5.26
C GLY A 45 14.37 1.83 -4.09
N LYS A 46 15.64 2.12 -4.40
CA LYS A 46 16.62 2.52 -3.37
C LYS A 46 16.27 3.88 -2.83
N GLU A 47 16.58 4.19 -1.58
CA GLU A 47 16.38 5.53 -1.03
C GLU A 47 16.87 6.62 -2.00
N PRO A 48 16.01 7.57 -2.40
CA PRO A 48 16.40 8.64 -3.30
C PRO A 48 17.31 9.63 -2.58
N LYS A 49 18.22 10.25 -3.33
CA LYS A 49 19.06 11.32 -2.78
C LYS A 49 18.15 12.51 -2.42
N SER A 50 18.28 13.03 -1.20
CA SER A 50 17.52 14.20 -0.79
C SER A 50 17.94 15.44 -1.60
N SER A 51 16.98 16.11 -2.21
CA SER A 51 17.20 17.37 -2.93
C SER A 51 17.23 18.54 -1.96
N GLY A 52 18.08 19.53 -2.23
CA GLY A 52 18.11 20.78 -1.47
C GLY A 52 16.90 21.66 -1.79
N LEU A 53 16.55 22.57 -0.87
CA LEU A 53 15.49 23.55 -1.13
C LEU A 53 15.82 24.43 -2.35
N ASP A 54 17.09 24.81 -2.48
CA ASP A 54 17.56 25.66 -3.57
C ASP A 54 17.37 25.04 -4.95
N ASP A 55 17.40 23.71 -5.05
CA ASP A 55 17.17 22.98 -6.31
C ASP A 55 15.68 22.95 -6.69
N LEU A 56 14.78 23.11 -5.71
CA LEU A 56 13.34 22.88 -5.87
C LEU A 56 12.51 24.17 -5.87
N LYS A 57 13.00 25.25 -5.25
CA LYS A 57 12.23 26.50 -5.08
C LYS A 57 11.89 27.20 -6.40
N ASP A 58 12.77 27.05 -7.39
CA ASP A 58 12.62 27.68 -8.71
C ASP A 58 11.86 26.77 -9.70
N ASP A 59 11.44 25.57 -9.28
CA ASP A 59 10.67 24.65 -10.12
C ASP A 59 9.21 25.16 -10.24
N PRO A 60 8.68 25.35 -11.46
CA PRO A 60 7.30 25.77 -11.69
C PRO A 60 6.24 24.83 -11.10
N ARG A 61 6.58 23.56 -10.84
CA ARG A 61 5.67 22.57 -10.23
C ARG A 61 5.42 22.81 -8.74
N TYR A 62 6.31 23.55 -8.07
CA TYR A 62 6.27 23.77 -6.63
C TYR A 62 6.04 25.24 -6.31
N GLN A 63 4.99 25.81 -6.90
CA GLN A 63 4.57 27.21 -6.74
C GLN A 63 3.22 27.33 -6.04
N GLY A 64 3.06 28.38 -5.22
CA GLY A 64 1.80 28.68 -4.51
C GLY A 64 1.55 27.88 -3.24
N GLY A 65 2.59 27.32 -2.64
CA GLY A 65 2.53 26.49 -1.44
C GLY A 65 3.70 26.77 -0.51
N TRP A 66 3.96 25.84 0.41
CA TRP A 66 4.97 25.99 1.43
C TRP A 66 5.76 24.71 1.64
N TRP A 67 7.00 24.88 2.10
CA TRP A 67 7.93 23.78 2.32
C TRP A 67 7.93 23.38 3.78
N LEU A 68 7.92 22.07 4.02
CA LEU A 68 8.02 21.48 5.33
C LEU A 68 9.18 20.48 5.34
N TRP A 69 10.04 20.60 6.36
CA TRP A 69 11.04 19.60 6.65
C TRP A 69 10.42 18.52 7.53
N LEU A 70 10.27 17.32 6.98
CA LEU A 70 9.79 16.15 7.71
C LEU A 70 10.90 15.11 7.81
N ASN A 71 11.03 14.51 8.99
CA ASN A 71 11.84 13.32 9.17
C ASN A 71 10.96 12.11 8.89
N ILE A 72 11.21 11.40 7.78
CA ILE A 72 10.44 10.23 7.37
C ILE A 72 11.36 9.02 7.42
N ASP A 73 10.97 8.02 8.18
CA ASP A 73 11.75 6.80 8.34
C ASP A 73 11.50 5.86 7.16
N VAL A 74 12.49 5.74 6.28
CA VAL A 74 12.42 4.89 5.08
C VAL A 74 13.09 3.53 5.25
N ASP A 75 13.77 3.33 6.38
CA ASP A 75 14.44 2.08 6.72
C ASP A 75 13.49 0.94 7.11
N ASP A 76 12.30 1.27 7.65
CA ASP A 76 11.28 0.29 8.06
C ASP A 76 10.27 -0.03 6.95
N LEU A 77 10.58 0.30 5.69
CA LEU A 77 9.72 -0.06 4.57
C LEU A 77 9.74 -1.59 4.40
N PRO A 78 8.59 -2.27 4.49
CA PRO A 78 8.56 -3.72 4.41
C PRO A 78 9.06 -4.18 3.04
N ALA A 79 10.29 -4.67 2.99
CA ALA A 79 10.82 -5.38 1.83
C ALA A 79 9.87 -6.53 1.53
N ARG A 80 9.05 -6.35 0.48
CA ARG A 80 7.95 -7.24 0.11
C ARG A 80 8.37 -8.69 0.27
N ARG A 81 7.87 -9.36 1.33
CA ARG A 81 7.84 -10.83 1.37
C ARG A 81 7.10 -11.22 0.11
N ARG A 82 7.84 -11.77 -0.87
CA ARG A 82 7.26 -12.39 -2.07
C ARG A 82 6.24 -13.40 -1.56
N SER A 83 4.96 -13.06 -1.64
CA SER A 83 3.89 -14.02 -1.52
C SER A 83 4.07 -14.98 -2.69
N ARG A 84 4.87 -16.04 -2.46
CA ARG A 84 4.87 -17.21 -3.30
C ARG A 84 3.44 -17.70 -3.27
N LYS A 85 2.74 -17.43 -4.35
CA LYS A 85 1.45 -18.00 -4.72
C LYS A 85 1.62 -19.51 -4.58
N ALA A 86 1.27 -20.07 -3.43
CA ALA A 86 1.14 -21.50 -3.27
C ALA A 86 -0.09 -21.88 -4.08
N ALA A 87 0.15 -22.18 -5.36
CA ALA A 87 -0.79 -22.90 -6.18
C ALA A 87 -0.92 -24.32 -5.60
N SER A 88 -1.71 -24.48 -4.54
CA SER A 88 -2.19 -25.80 -4.12
C SER A 88 -3.48 -26.09 -4.86
N HIS A 89 -3.30 -26.54 -6.09
CA HIS A 89 -4.33 -27.13 -6.91
C HIS A 89 -4.81 -28.45 -6.29
N LYS A 90 -6.13 -28.65 -6.26
CA LYS A 90 -6.86 -29.94 -6.19
C LYS A 90 -6.74 -30.80 -4.91
N ARG A 91 -7.84 -30.88 -4.15
CA ARG A 91 -8.86 -31.94 -4.37
C ARG A 91 -10.08 -31.72 -3.48
N SER A 92 -11.18 -31.39 -4.13
CA SER A 92 -12.55 -31.53 -3.64
C SER A 92 -12.79 -32.98 -3.17
N LYS A 93 -13.06 -33.15 -1.88
CA LYS A 93 -13.64 -34.38 -1.31
C LYS A 93 -15.11 -34.10 -1.02
N GLY A 94 -15.97 -34.55 -1.94
CA GLY A 94 -17.41 -34.34 -1.90
C GLY A 94 -18.07 -35.01 -0.69
N PRO A 95 -19.29 -34.56 -0.32
CA PRO A 95 -20.01 -35.08 0.84
C PRO A 95 -20.47 -36.52 0.60
N GLY A 96 -20.19 -37.37 1.60
CA GLY A 96 -20.60 -38.78 1.61
C GLY A 96 -22.12 -38.91 1.55
N ARG A 97 -22.62 -39.39 0.40
CA ARG A 97 -23.99 -39.87 0.28
C ARG A 97 -24.10 -41.25 0.94
N ARG A 98 -24.96 -41.32 1.93
CA ARG A 98 -25.57 -42.54 2.46
C ARG A 98 -26.23 -43.30 1.30
N GLY A 99 -25.89 -44.57 1.18
CA GLY A 99 -26.56 -45.53 0.31
C GLY A 99 -26.88 -46.75 1.16
N ASP A 100 -28.00 -46.69 1.87
CA ASP A 100 -28.72 -47.87 2.31
C ASP A 100 -29.23 -48.60 1.07
N ALA A 101 -28.73 -49.82 0.85
CA ALA A 101 -29.34 -50.77 -0.06
C ALA A 101 -29.08 -52.18 0.49
N GLN A 102 -30.08 -52.67 1.23
CA GLN A 102 -30.23 -54.06 1.60
C GLN A 102 -30.22 -54.93 0.33
N SER A 103 -29.28 -55.86 0.27
CA SER A 103 -29.32 -56.98 -0.67
C SER A 103 -29.59 -58.24 0.15
N GLY A 104 -30.72 -58.88 -0.13
CA GLY A 104 -31.23 -60.02 0.62
C GLY A 104 -30.56 -61.36 0.30
N ALA A 105 -30.82 -62.33 1.17
CA ALA A 105 -30.92 -63.77 0.92
C ALA A 105 -31.41 -64.38 2.26
N ALA A 106 -32.66 -64.81 2.39
CA ALA A 106 -33.21 -66.09 1.91
C ALA A 106 -32.49 -67.32 2.51
N ARG A 107 -33.20 -67.99 3.44
CA ARG A 107 -33.22 -69.43 3.80
C ARG A 107 -33.46 -69.58 5.31
N SER A 108 -34.16 -70.56 5.87
CA SER A 108 -35.13 -71.60 5.47
C SER A 108 -35.43 -72.38 6.77
N ALA A 109 -36.63 -72.97 6.85
CA ALA A 109 -37.12 -73.92 7.85
C ALA A 109 -37.60 -73.35 9.19
#